data_AF-A0A354FVN4-F1
#
_entry.id   AF-A0A354FVN4-F1
#
_cell.length_a   1.000
_cell.length_b   1.000
_cell.length_c   1.000
_cell.angle_alpha   90.00
_cell.angle_beta   90.00
_cell.angle_gamma   90.00
#
_symmetry.space_group_name_H-M   'P 1'
#
loop_
_entity.id
_entity.type
_entity.pdbx_description
1 polymer ?
#
loop_
_entity_poly.entity_id
_entity_poly.type
_entity_poly.pdbx_seq_one_letter_code
_entity_poly.pdbx_strand_id
1 'polypeptide(L)'
;MGDNDKIAAKENVPDDERKGIREVNEWRLLLGLNALIIDSKLCDASRGHSEDMERHKFFAHESPLAGKKTPWDRAANEGTKASGENIYMGSTLPAAANKGWFYSPGHHKNMFKGSHKQIGLGRYGRHWTQMFG
;
A
#
# COMPACT_ATOMS: atom_id res chain seq x y z
N MET A 1 -8.66 -12.04 -9.68
CA MET A 1 -9.41 -11.23 -8.70
C MET A 1 -10.03 -12.06 -7.58
N GLY A 2 -10.63 -13.23 -7.88
CA GLY A 2 -11.27 -14.07 -6.86
C GLY A 2 -10.38 -14.47 -5.66
N ASP A 3 -9.08 -14.67 -5.87
CA ASP A 3 -8.17 -15.02 -4.75
C ASP A 3 -7.92 -13.85 -3.80
N ASN A 4 -7.79 -12.63 -4.31
CA ASN A 4 -7.65 -11.43 -3.49
C ASN A 4 -8.89 -11.16 -2.65
N ASP A 5 -10.09 -11.40 -3.20
CA ASP A 5 -11.34 -11.23 -2.45
C ASP A 5 -11.45 -12.24 -1.30
N LYS A 6 -11.02 -13.49 -1.53
CA LYS A 6 -10.94 -14.53 -0.48
C LYS A 6 -9.94 -14.17 0.61
N ILE A 7 -8.74 -13.73 0.23
CA ILE A 7 -7.70 -13.29 1.18
C ILE A 7 -8.21 -12.11 2.00
N ALA A 8 -8.74 -11.07 1.34
CA ALA A 8 -9.24 -9.89 2.02
C ALA A 8 -10.38 -10.20 3.00
N ALA A 9 -11.28 -11.13 2.65
CA ALA A 9 -12.35 -11.57 3.53
C ALA A 9 -11.83 -12.37 4.72
N LYS A 10 -10.89 -13.29 4.50
CA LYS A 10 -10.31 -14.15 5.54
C LYS A 10 -9.47 -13.34 6.55
N GLU A 11 -8.66 -12.42 6.04
CA GLU A 11 -7.70 -11.63 6.81
C GLU A 11 -8.28 -10.27 7.25
N ASN A 12 -9.59 -10.04 7.07
CA ASN A 12 -10.32 -8.83 7.48
C ASN A 12 -9.72 -7.51 6.94
N VAL A 13 -9.23 -7.50 5.70
CA VAL A 13 -8.71 -6.28 5.07
C VAL A 13 -9.88 -5.30 4.84
N PRO A 14 -9.78 -4.03 5.30
CA PRO A 14 -10.79 -2.99 5.12
C PRO A 14 -11.26 -2.82 3.67
N ASP A 15 -12.54 -2.47 3.50
CA ASP A 15 -13.17 -2.41 2.19
C ASP A 15 -12.57 -1.33 1.27
N ASP A 16 -12.22 -0.17 1.82
CA ASP A 16 -11.57 0.92 1.11
C ASP A 16 -10.15 0.54 0.65
N GLU A 17 -9.38 -0.13 1.51
CA GLU A 17 -8.06 -0.68 1.15
C GLU A 17 -8.18 -1.75 0.04
N ARG A 18 -9.11 -2.70 0.17
CA ARG A 18 -9.38 -3.71 -0.86
C ARG A 18 -9.79 -3.09 -2.19
N LYS A 19 -10.67 -2.08 -2.18
CA LYS A 19 -11.12 -1.37 -3.39
C LYS A 19 -9.95 -0.65 -4.07
N GLY A 20 -9.09 0.01 -3.30
CA GLY A 20 -7.89 0.66 -3.83
C GLY A 20 -6.94 -0.34 -4.49
N ILE A 21 -6.69 -1.49 -3.85
CA ILE A 21 -5.86 -2.56 -4.43
C ILE A 21 -6.49 -3.13 -5.71
N ARG A 22 -7.82 -3.32 -5.73
CA ARG A 22 -8.53 -3.81 -6.91
C ARG A 22 -8.34 -2.88 -8.11
N GLU A 23 -8.51 -1.57 -7.93
CA GLU A 23 -8.32 -0.56 -8.98
C GLU A 23 -6.88 -0.59 -9.54
N VAL A 24 -5.86 -0.68 -8.69
CA VAL A 24 -4.46 -0.80 -9.16
C VAL A 24 -4.25 -2.07 -9.96
N ASN A 25 -4.83 -3.18 -9.53
CA ASN A 25 -4.75 -4.44 -10.25
C ASN A 25 -5.47 -4.41 -11.60
N GLU A 26 -6.59 -3.71 -11.71
CA GLU A 26 -7.26 -3.46 -12.99
C GLU A 26 -6.33 -2.71 -13.95
N TRP A 27 -5.67 -1.64 -13.49
CA TRP A 27 -4.70 -0.91 -14.30
C TRP A 27 -3.50 -1.76 -14.70
N ARG A 28 -2.98 -2.58 -13.79
CA ARG A 28 -1.88 -3.50 -14.09
C ARG A 28 -2.27 -4.49 -15.18
N LEU A 29 -3.46 -5.09 -15.10
CA LEU A 29 -3.97 -6.03 -16.11
C LEU A 29 -4.16 -5.35 -17.47
N LEU A 30 -4.69 -4.12 -17.50
CA LEU A 30 -4.83 -3.33 -18.73
C LEU A 30 -3.49 -3.03 -19.39
N LEU A 31 -2.41 -2.90 -18.62
CA LEU A 31 -1.05 -2.70 -19.10
C LEU A 31 -0.30 -4.02 -19.41
N GLY A 32 -0.98 -5.16 -19.38
CA GLY A 32 -0.37 -6.47 -19.64
C GLY A 32 0.50 -7.01 -18.50
N LEU A 33 0.39 -6.44 -17.30
CA LEU A 33 1.06 -6.93 -16.10
C LEU A 33 0.15 -7.87 -15.31
N ASN A 34 0.76 -8.76 -14.53
CA ASN A 34 0.02 -9.58 -13.59
C ASN A 34 -0.55 -8.73 -12.45
N ALA A 35 -1.77 -9.09 -12.03
CA ALA A 35 -2.34 -8.61 -10.78
C ALA A 35 -1.47 -9.07 -9.60
N LEU A 36 -1.29 -8.18 -8.63
CA LEU A 36 -0.60 -8.43 -7.38
C LEU A 36 -1.54 -9.13 -6.40
N ILE A 37 -0.97 -10.04 -5.62
CA ILE A 37 -1.69 -10.75 -4.56
C ILE A 37 -1.71 -9.88 -3.30
N ILE A 38 -2.86 -9.80 -2.62
CA ILE A 38 -2.94 -9.10 -1.34
C ILE A 38 -2.06 -9.82 -0.30
N ASP A 39 -1.21 -9.05 0.37
CA ASP A 39 -0.54 -9.48 1.59
C ASP A 39 -1.09 -8.65 2.76
N SER A 40 -1.85 -9.29 3.65
CA SER A 40 -2.46 -8.61 4.81
C SER A 40 -1.42 -7.99 5.74
N LYS A 41 -0.24 -8.60 5.86
CA LYS A 41 0.87 -8.07 6.66
C LYS A 41 1.44 -6.78 6.05
N LEU A 42 1.47 -6.67 4.72
CA LEU A 42 1.80 -5.41 4.06
C LEU A 42 0.70 -4.36 4.24
N CYS A 43 -0.59 -4.75 4.30
CA CYS A 43 -1.66 -3.82 4.64
C CYS A 43 -1.50 -3.28 6.07
N ASP A 44 -1.18 -4.15 7.03
CA ASP A 44 -1.00 -3.75 8.43
C ASP A 44 0.23 -2.84 8.60
N ALA A 45 1.36 -3.18 7.99
CA ALA A 45 2.55 -2.31 7.95
C ALA A 45 2.23 -0.94 7.31
N SER A 46 1.47 -0.93 6.22
CA SER A 46 1.05 0.30 5.54
C SER A 46 0.13 1.16 6.41
N ARG A 47 -0.82 0.53 7.11
CA ARG A 47 -1.79 1.21 7.98
C ARG A 47 -1.09 1.81 9.19
N GLY A 48 -0.16 1.07 9.79
CA GLY A 48 0.69 1.55 10.88
C GLY A 48 1.52 2.77 10.47
N HIS A 49 2.10 2.78 9.27
CA HIS A 49 2.84 3.96 8.79
C HIS A 49 1.92 5.17 8.53
N SER A 50 0.72 4.93 7.99
CA SER A 50 -0.28 5.99 7.83
C SER A 50 -0.69 6.60 9.17
N GLU A 51 -0.87 5.75 10.18
CA GLU A 51 -1.16 6.17 11.56
C GLU A 51 -0.01 6.97 12.16
N ASP A 52 1.23 6.52 11.95
CA ASP A 52 2.42 7.22 12.42
C ASP A 52 2.51 8.63 11.83
N MET A 53 2.35 8.76 10.50
CA MET A 53 2.37 10.05 9.81
C MET A 53 1.30 11.01 10.38
N GLU A 54 0.07 10.52 10.57
CA GLU A 54 -1.02 11.32 11.12
C GLU A 54 -0.79 11.72 12.59
N ARG A 55 -0.34 10.79 13.44
CA ARG A 55 -0.18 11.03 14.89
C ARG A 55 1.05 11.87 15.22
N HIS A 56 2.16 11.63 14.52
CA HIS A 56 3.43 12.29 14.78
C HIS A 56 3.72 13.46 13.84
N LYS A 57 2.75 13.86 13.02
CA LYS A 57 2.77 15.08 12.20
C LYS A 57 3.97 15.17 11.27
N PHE A 58 4.26 14.06 10.58
CA PHE A 58 5.27 14.00 9.53
C PHE A 58 4.70 13.35 8.26
N PHE A 59 5.33 13.61 7.12
CA PHE A 59 4.98 12.98 5.85
C PHE A 59 6.26 12.59 5.12
N ALA A 60 6.73 11.37 5.36
CA ALA A 60 7.98 10.85 4.82
C ALA A 60 7.96 9.32 4.76
N HIS A 61 8.80 8.74 3.90
CA HIS A 61 9.02 7.29 3.86
C HIS A 61 9.69 6.76 5.13
N GLU A 62 10.58 7.57 5.71
CA GLU A 62 11.25 7.26 6.97
C GLU A 62 10.40 7.70 8.17
N SER A 63 10.09 6.75 9.06
CA SER A 63 9.46 7.03 10.34
C SER A 63 10.50 7.50 11.35
N PRO A 64 10.22 8.54 12.17
CA PRO A 64 11.11 8.96 13.26
C PRO A 64 11.07 8.00 14.45
N LEU A 65 10.19 7.00 14.43
CA LEU A 65 9.97 6.08 15.54
C LEU A 65 10.94 4.89 15.49
N ALA A 66 11.47 4.54 16.67
CA ALA A 66 12.46 3.47 16.80
C ALA A 66 11.89 2.12 16.34
N GLY A 67 12.71 1.34 15.63
CA GLY A 67 12.37 -0.01 15.17
C GLY A 67 11.43 -0.08 13.96
N LYS A 68 10.97 1.04 13.40
CA LYS A 68 10.07 1.06 12.23
C LYS A 68 10.43 2.15 11.21
N LYS A 69 11.72 2.49 11.16
CA LYS A 69 12.26 3.61 10.37
C LYS A 69 11.93 3.45 8.90
N THR A 70 12.29 2.33 8.28
CA THR A 70 12.12 2.13 6.84
C THR A 70 10.90 1.26 6.50
N PRO A 71 10.40 1.29 5.24
CA PRO A 71 9.35 0.37 4.80
C PRO A 71 9.71 -1.10 5.01
N TRP A 72 11.00 -1.46 4.88
CA TRP A 72 11.50 -2.81 5.11
C TRP A 72 11.46 -3.20 6.59
N ASP A 73 11.81 -2.29 7.49
CA ASP A 73 11.69 -2.55 8.94
C ASP A 73 10.23 -2.78 9.32
N ARG A 74 9.31 -1.94 8.80
CA ARG A 74 7.87 -2.07 9.02
C ARG A 74 7.33 -3.41 8.51
N ALA A 75 7.67 -3.79 7.29
CA ALA A 75 7.26 -5.08 6.74
C ALA A 75 7.83 -6.26 7.53
N ALA A 76 9.10 -6.17 7.97
CA ALA A 76 9.75 -7.21 8.76
C ALA A 76 9.09 -7.39 10.13
N ASN A 77 8.66 -6.30 10.77
CA ASN A 77 7.95 -6.34 12.06
C ASN A 77 6.61 -7.08 11.95
N GLU A 78 5.92 -6.99 10.80
CA GLU A 78 4.70 -7.76 10.51
C GLU A 78 5.01 -9.19 10.01
N GLY A 79 6.29 -9.55 9.88
CA GLY A 79 6.72 -10.86 9.41
C GLY A 79 6.50 -11.08 7.92
N THR A 80 6.69 -10.04 7.10
CA THR A 80 6.73 -10.09 5.63
C THR A 80 7.92 -9.28 5.08
N LYS A 81 8.02 -9.10 3.76
CA LYS A 81 9.07 -8.32 3.09
C LYS A 81 8.46 -7.30 2.16
N ALA A 82 9.09 -6.13 2.09
CA ALA A 82 8.74 -5.09 1.14
C ALA A 82 9.78 -4.97 0.02
N SER A 83 9.34 -4.50 -1.15
CA SER A 83 10.16 -4.20 -2.33
C SER A 83 9.91 -2.78 -2.88
N GLY A 84 8.96 -2.03 -2.30
CA GLY A 84 8.72 -0.62 -2.59
C GLY A 84 7.60 -0.01 -1.75
N GLU A 85 7.54 1.32 -1.71
CA GLU A 85 6.50 2.08 -1.00
C GLU A 85 6.09 3.33 -1.79
N ASN A 86 4.80 3.65 -1.78
CA ASN A 86 4.26 4.96 -2.12
C ASN A 86 3.47 5.51 -0.93
N ILE A 87 3.50 6.83 -0.70
CA ILE A 87 2.73 7.51 0.35
C ILE A 87 1.88 8.64 -0.23
N TYR A 88 0.71 8.87 0.35
CA TYR A 88 -0.21 9.92 -0.07
C TYR A 88 -0.93 10.52 1.14
N MET A 89 -1.18 11.83 1.09
CA MET A 89 -2.00 12.54 2.06
C MET A 89 -2.95 13.47 1.32
N GLY A 90 -4.22 13.54 1.76
CA GLY A 90 -5.13 14.61 1.36
C GLY A 90 -6.60 14.20 1.23
N SER A 91 -6.88 12.90 1.12
CA SER A 91 -8.22 12.38 0.91
C SER A 91 -8.42 11.05 1.62
N THR A 92 -9.65 10.76 2.03
CA THR A 92 -10.05 9.46 2.59
C THR A 92 -10.46 8.46 1.49
N LEU A 93 -10.41 8.86 0.21
CA LEU A 93 -10.83 8.01 -0.90
C LEU A 93 -9.62 7.29 -1.54
N PRO A 94 -9.67 5.95 -1.70
CA PRO A 94 -8.56 5.20 -2.30
C PRO A 94 -8.26 5.63 -3.74
N ALA A 95 -9.30 5.92 -4.52
CA ALA A 95 -9.17 6.40 -5.89
C ALA A 95 -8.40 7.73 -5.99
N ALA A 96 -8.48 8.58 -4.97
CA ALA A 96 -7.70 9.83 -4.95
C ALA A 96 -6.21 9.55 -4.73
N ALA A 97 -5.87 8.63 -3.81
CA ALA A 97 -4.49 8.21 -3.59
C ALA A 97 -3.90 7.52 -4.82
N ASN A 98 -4.63 6.55 -5.40
CA ASN A 98 -4.24 5.84 -6.61
C ASN A 98 -3.99 6.78 -7.80
N LYS A 99 -4.88 7.75 -8.05
CA LYS A 99 -4.65 8.77 -9.09
C LYS A 99 -3.46 9.67 -8.76
N GLY A 100 -3.28 10.06 -7.50
CA GLY A 100 -2.13 10.86 -7.06
C GLY A 100 -0.80 10.17 -7.37
N TRP A 101 -0.70 8.88 -7.08
CA TRP A 101 0.47 8.07 -7.44
C TRP A 101 0.60 7.85 -8.94
N PHE A 102 -0.51 7.59 -9.64
CA PHE A 102 -0.51 7.39 -11.09
C PHE A 102 0.02 8.61 -11.86
N TYR A 103 -0.32 9.83 -11.46
CA TYR A 103 0.16 11.05 -12.12
C TYR A 103 1.54 11.53 -11.64
N SER A 104 2.14 10.83 -10.67
CA SER A 104 3.48 11.13 -10.18
C SER A 104 4.50 10.16 -10.79
N PRO A 105 5.47 10.61 -11.62
CA PRO A 105 6.33 9.70 -12.38
C PRO A 105 7.09 8.66 -11.53
N GLY A 106 7.55 9.03 -10.33
CA GLY A 106 8.24 8.11 -9.41
C GLY A 106 7.30 7.03 -8.86
N HIS A 107 6.15 7.46 -8.32
CA HIS A 107 5.16 6.54 -7.76
C HIS A 107 4.52 5.65 -8.84
N HIS A 108 4.22 6.21 -10.02
CA HIS A 108 3.72 5.47 -11.18
C HIS A 108 4.66 4.33 -11.56
N LYS A 109 5.96 4.61 -11.70
CA LYS A 109 6.96 3.57 -11.99
C LYS A 109 6.97 2.46 -10.93
N ASN A 110 6.78 2.81 -9.66
CA ASN A 110 6.71 1.83 -8.58
C ASN A 110 5.43 0.97 -8.67
N MET A 111 4.26 1.57 -8.91
CA MET A 111 2.98 0.86 -9.05
C MET A 111 2.99 -0.23 -10.12
N PHE A 112 3.71 0.01 -11.22
CA PHE A 112 3.73 -0.85 -12.39
C PHE A 112 5.06 -1.61 -12.57
N LYS A 113 5.91 -1.66 -11.54
CA LYS A 113 7.12 -2.48 -11.58
C LYS A 113 6.74 -3.96 -11.68
N GLY A 114 7.25 -4.66 -12.71
CA GLY A 114 6.88 -6.05 -13.01
C GLY A 114 7.46 -7.10 -12.03
N SER A 115 8.46 -6.71 -11.23
CA SER A 115 9.06 -7.58 -10.23
C SER A 115 8.16 -7.82 -9.02
N HIS A 116 7.27 -6.88 -8.71
CA HIS A 116 6.33 -6.98 -7.59
C HIS A 116 5.39 -8.17 -7.78
N LYS A 117 5.11 -8.89 -6.70
CA LYS A 117 4.19 -10.04 -6.62
C LYS A 117 3.06 -9.79 -5.64
N GLN A 118 3.32 -9.00 -4.60
CA GLN A 118 2.38 -8.72 -3.54
C GLN A 118 2.13 -7.22 -3.40
N ILE A 119 0.99 -6.87 -2.81
CA ILE A 119 0.60 -5.50 -2.50
C ILE A 119 -0.10 -5.46 -1.14
N GLY A 120 0.19 -4.41 -0.39
CA GLY A 120 -0.61 -3.94 0.74
C GLY A 120 -0.98 -2.48 0.54
N LEU A 121 -2.15 -2.10 1.02
CA LEU A 121 -2.62 -0.72 1.06
C LEU A 121 -3.18 -0.49 2.45
N GLY A 122 -2.79 0.59 3.09
CA GLY A 122 -3.23 0.93 4.45
C GLY A 122 -3.65 2.39 4.53
N ARG A 123 -4.74 2.67 5.24
CA ARG A 123 -5.21 4.04 5.51
C ARG A 123 -5.32 4.34 7.00
N TYR A 124 -4.90 5.55 7.37
CA TYR A 124 -5.32 6.16 8.64
C TYR A 124 -5.65 7.65 8.43
N GLY A 125 -6.85 8.08 8.83
CA GLY A 125 -7.33 9.42 8.53
C GLY A 125 -7.32 9.71 7.02
N ARG A 126 -6.58 10.75 6.61
CA ARG A 126 -6.36 11.14 5.20
C ARG A 126 -5.02 10.67 4.63
N HIS A 127 -4.28 9.85 5.38
CA HIS A 127 -2.99 9.30 5.01
C HIS A 127 -3.15 7.90 4.46
N TRP A 128 -2.42 7.61 3.39
CA TRP A 128 -2.37 6.33 2.72
C TRP A 128 -0.92 5.91 2.51
N THR A 129 -0.65 4.63 2.72
CA THR A 129 0.60 3.99 2.36
C THR A 129 0.28 2.78 1.50
N GLN A 130 0.99 2.64 0.39
CA GLN A 130 0.93 1.49 -0.50
C GLN A 130 2.31 0.82 -0.51
N MET A 131 2.37 -0.41 -0.03
CA MET A 131 3.60 -1.21 -0.01
C MET A 131 3.51 -2.36 -1.00
N PHE A 132 4.65 -2.72 -1.57
CA PHE A 132 4.79 -3.83 -2.51
C PHE A 132 5.70 -4.90 -1.94
N GLY A 133 5.49 -6.16 -2.32
CA GLY A 133 6.34 -7.32 -2.01
C GLY A 133 6.84 -7.96 -3.29
#